data_AF-A0A7S1Y5J7-F1
#
_entry.id   AF-A0A7S1Y5J7-F1
#
_cell.length_a   1.000
_cell.length_b   1.000
_cell.length_c   1.000
_cell.angle_alpha   90.00
_cell.angle_beta   90.00
_cell.angle_gamma   90.00
#
_symmetry.space_group_name_H-M   'P 1'
#
loop_
_entity.id
_entity.type
_entity.pdbx_description
1 polymer ?
#
loop_
_entity_poly.entity_id
_entity_poly.type
_entity_poly.pdbx_seq_one_letter_code
_entity_poly.pdbx_strand_id
1 'polypeptide(L)'
;TARASEVDMEEAETDSRMNSKQFNDERWNDNFERLVAFKTKHNHTRVPGRYIMDHHEEDGSPSFPLGKWVDYQKNEYRVYQRTKGIQGKITPARIAKLNSIKFEWAPGKQDQLDEAWNEMFHELATFQQTYNSTKVPRFASKKDNYNKNNNYDPLFRKLNNWVRVQRSHYNKLTTRNETNNNQLTP
;
A
#
# COMPACT_ATOMS: atom_id res chain seq x y z
N THR A 1 3.07 43.00 -31.63
CA THR A 1 4.24 42.09 -31.48
C THR A 1 4.30 41.36 -30.14
N ALA A 2 3.63 41.79 -29.05
CA ALA A 2 3.58 41.01 -27.80
C ALA A 2 2.60 39.79 -27.82
N ARG A 3 1.48 39.90 -28.55
CA ARG A 3 0.45 38.84 -28.62
C ARG A 3 0.86 37.62 -29.47
N ALA A 4 1.79 37.80 -30.41
CA ALA A 4 2.33 36.69 -31.20
C ALA A 4 3.34 35.87 -30.37
N SER A 5 4.21 36.54 -29.60
CA SER A 5 5.19 35.87 -28.74
C SER A 5 4.59 35.12 -27.55
N GLU A 6 3.39 35.51 -27.10
CA GLU A 6 2.68 34.82 -26.01
C GLU A 6 1.98 33.55 -26.51
N VAL A 7 1.43 33.58 -27.73
CA VAL A 7 0.83 32.41 -28.39
C VAL A 7 1.89 31.36 -28.74
N ASP A 8 3.05 31.79 -29.27
CA ASP A 8 4.16 30.87 -29.61
C ASP A 8 4.74 30.16 -28.36
N MET A 9 4.71 30.82 -27.19
CA MET A 9 5.21 30.24 -25.92
C MET A 9 4.19 29.27 -25.30
N GLU A 10 2.90 29.56 -25.43
CA GLU A 10 1.81 28.68 -24.99
C GLU A 10 1.73 27.41 -25.88
N GLU A 11 1.99 27.54 -27.18
CA GLU A 11 2.05 26.42 -28.13
C GLU A 11 3.26 25.50 -27.85
N ALA A 12 4.44 26.06 -27.55
CA ALA A 12 5.61 25.27 -27.15
C ALA A 12 5.46 24.55 -25.80
N GLU A 13 4.79 25.18 -24.82
CA GLU A 13 4.46 24.52 -23.54
C GLU A 13 3.45 23.39 -23.69
N THR A 14 2.47 23.56 -24.57
CA THR A 14 1.45 22.54 -24.84
C THR A 14 2.05 21.34 -25.58
N ASP A 15 2.92 21.56 -26.57
CA ASP A 15 3.65 20.48 -27.26
C ASP A 15 4.58 19.69 -26.32
N SER A 16 5.30 20.38 -25.44
CA SER A 16 6.16 19.73 -24.43
C SER A 16 5.36 18.86 -23.45
N ARG A 17 4.19 19.34 -22.99
CA ARG A 17 3.28 18.59 -22.11
C ARG A 17 2.66 17.39 -22.82
N MET A 18 2.29 17.53 -24.10
CA MET A 18 1.70 16.45 -24.90
C MET A 18 2.72 15.33 -25.15
N ASN A 19 3.97 15.68 -25.46
CA ASN A 19 5.06 14.72 -25.68
C ASN A 19 5.40 13.91 -24.40
N SER A 20 5.46 14.58 -23.25
CA SER A 20 5.69 13.92 -21.96
C SER A 20 4.54 12.97 -21.54
N LYS A 21 3.30 13.34 -21.83
CA LYS A 21 2.13 12.49 -21.55
C LYS A 21 2.15 11.22 -22.40
N GLN A 22 2.43 11.36 -23.70
CA GLN A 22 2.52 10.24 -24.63
C GLN A 22 3.61 9.25 -24.22
N PHE A 23 4.80 9.75 -23.89
CA PHE A 23 5.90 8.93 -23.39
C PHE A 23 5.56 8.14 -22.10
N ASN A 24 4.78 8.74 -21.20
CA ASN A 24 4.31 8.06 -19.98
C ASN A 24 3.27 6.97 -20.27
N ASP A 25 2.46 7.11 -21.32
CA ASP A 25 1.48 6.11 -21.75
C ASP A 25 2.15 4.93 -22.46
N GLU A 26 3.16 5.18 -23.30
CA GLU A 26 4.00 4.16 -23.94
C GLU A 26 4.68 3.28 -22.89
N ARG A 27 5.42 3.88 -21.94
CA ARG A 27 6.05 3.13 -20.84
C ARG A 27 5.06 2.33 -19.99
N TRP A 28 3.84 2.83 -19.82
CA TRP A 28 2.81 2.10 -19.10
C TRP A 28 2.33 0.89 -19.91
N ASN A 29 2.14 1.05 -21.22
CA ASN A 29 1.77 -0.04 -22.12
C ASN A 29 2.85 -1.12 -22.19
N ASP A 30 4.13 -0.75 -22.25
CA ASP A 30 5.25 -1.71 -22.25
C ASP A 30 5.22 -2.57 -20.98
N ASN A 31 5.03 -1.96 -19.82
CA ASN A 31 4.93 -2.70 -18.56
C ASN A 31 3.66 -3.55 -18.48
N PHE A 32 2.57 -3.12 -19.10
CA PHE A 32 1.37 -3.94 -19.22
C PHE A 32 1.64 -5.19 -20.07
N GLU A 33 2.34 -5.07 -21.20
CA GLU A 33 2.71 -6.21 -22.03
C GLU A 33 3.67 -7.16 -21.31
N ARG A 34 4.64 -6.63 -20.56
CA ARG A 34 5.50 -7.41 -19.64
C ARG A 34 4.68 -8.19 -18.61
N LEU A 35 3.63 -7.58 -18.05
CA LEU A 35 2.72 -8.25 -17.13
C LEU A 35 1.89 -9.35 -17.81
N VAL A 36 1.45 -9.14 -19.06
CA VAL A 36 0.78 -10.17 -19.87
C VAL A 36 1.71 -11.35 -20.08
N ALA A 37 2.96 -11.11 -20.51
CA ALA A 37 3.97 -12.15 -20.70
C ALA A 37 4.24 -12.93 -19.39
N PHE A 38 4.38 -12.21 -18.27
CA PHE A 38 4.52 -12.84 -16.95
C PHE A 38 3.33 -13.73 -16.61
N LYS A 39 2.10 -13.24 -16.83
CA LYS A 39 0.88 -14.02 -16.56
C LYS A 39 0.81 -15.26 -17.43
N THR A 40 1.18 -15.18 -18.71
CA THR A 40 1.23 -16.34 -19.61
C THR A 40 2.22 -17.40 -19.10
N LYS A 41 3.38 -16.97 -18.58
CA LYS A 41 4.42 -17.87 -18.04
C LYS A 41 4.06 -18.48 -16.68
N HIS A 42 3.42 -17.72 -15.79
CA HIS A 42 3.23 -18.10 -14.38
C HIS A 42 1.77 -18.36 -14.00
N ASN A 43 0.83 -18.15 -14.92
CA ASN A 43 -0.63 -18.29 -14.74
C ASN A 43 -1.22 -17.42 -13.61
N HIS A 44 -0.54 -16.33 -13.23
CA HIS A 44 -0.99 -15.38 -12.21
C HIS A 44 -0.34 -14.00 -12.42
N THR A 45 -0.85 -12.95 -11.78
CA THR A 45 -0.27 -11.58 -11.88
C THR A 45 0.54 -11.16 -10.65
N ARG A 46 0.86 -12.11 -9.76
CA ARG A 46 1.66 -11.89 -8.55
C ARG A 46 3.15 -11.82 -8.87
N VAL A 47 3.61 -10.65 -9.31
CA VAL A 47 5.01 -10.42 -9.68
C VAL A 47 5.86 -10.14 -8.44
N PRO A 48 6.97 -10.86 -8.20
CA PRO A 48 7.91 -10.54 -7.12
C PRO A 48 8.49 -9.13 -7.26
N GLY A 49 8.66 -8.40 -6.15
CA GLY A 49 9.04 -6.99 -6.17
C GLY A 49 10.39 -6.65 -6.86
N ARG A 50 11.29 -7.62 -7.01
CA ARG A 50 12.58 -7.47 -7.73
C ARG A 50 12.61 -8.22 -9.06
N TYR A 51 11.45 -8.65 -9.56
CA TYR A 51 11.38 -9.36 -10.83
C TYR A 51 11.76 -8.42 -11.98
N ILE A 52 12.86 -8.77 -12.64
CA ILE A 52 13.35 -8.16 -13.87
C ILE A 52 13.06 -9.20 -14.95
N MET A 53 12.35 -8.81 -16.01
CA MET A 53 12.29 -9.66 -17.20
C MET A 53 13.62 -9.52 -17.93
N ASP A 54 14.24 -10.66 -18.23
CA ASP A 54 15.39 -10.73 -19.10
C ASP A 54 15.01 -10.03 -20.43
N HIS A 55 15.88 -9.13 -20.91
CA HIS A 55 15.79 -8.41 -22.19
C HIS A 55 14.96 -7.12 -22.20
N HIS A 56 15.64 -6.00 -21.94
CA HIS A 56 15.71 -4.83 -22.82
C HIS A 56 17.02 -4.12 -22.45
N GLU A 57 18.14 -4.69 -22.93
CA GLU A 57 19.49 -4.16 -22.72
C GLU A 57 20.07 -3.52 -24.00
N GLU A 58 19.27 -3.31 -25.05
CA GLU A 58 19.79 -2.75 -26.30
C GLU A 58 20.11 -1.25 -26.23
N ASP A 59 19.51 -0.50 -25.29
CA ASP A 59 19.72 0.95 -25.15
C ASP A 59 20.45 1.36 -23.85
N GLY A 60 20.82 0.39 -23.00
CA GLY A 60 21.46 0.64 -21.70
C GLY A 60 20.55 1.32 -20.66
N SER A 61 19.25 1.44 -20.92
CA SER A 61 18.31 2.05 -19.98
C SER A 61 18.04 1.12 -18.78
N PRO A 62 18.01 1.63 -17.53
CA PRO A 62 17.67 0.81 -16.38
C PRO A 62 16.25 0.24 -16.50
N SER A 63 16.12 -1.08 -16.65
CA SER A 63 14.81 -1.75 -16.58
C SER A 63 14.22 -1.57 -15.16
N PHE A 64 13.19 -0.74 -15.03
CA PHE A 64 12.42 -0.65 -13.79
C PHE A 64 11.79 -2.03 -13.48
N PRO A 65 11.94 -2.57 -12.26
CA PRO A 65 11.42 -3.90 -11.93
C PRO A 65 9.90 -3.96 -12.11
N LEU A 66 9.41 -4.98 -12.83
CA LEU A 66 7.98 -5.15 -13.12
C LEU A 66 7.16 -5.28 -11.83
N GLY A 67 7.71 -5.94 -10.80
CA GLY A 67 7.06 -6.05 -9.50
C GLY A 67 6.83 -4.70 -8.81
N LYS A 68 7.78 -3.75 -8.93
CA LYS A 68 7.59 -2.39 -8.42
C LYS A 68 6.51 -1.65 -9.18
N TRP A 69 6.41 -1.87 -10.49
CA TRP A 69 5.36 -1.27 -11.31
C TRP A 69 3.98 -1.82 -10.92
N VAL A 70 3.87 -3.14 -10.70
CA VAL A 70 2.65 -3.79 -10.18
C VAL A 70 2.23 -3.21 -8.83
N ASP A 71 3.18 -3.06 -7.89
CA ASP A 71 2.92 -2.46 -6.57
C ASP A 71 2.42 -1.00 -6.71
N TYR A 72 3.01 -0.25 -7.65
CA TYR A 72 2.59 1.12 -7.94
C TYR A 72 1.14 1.17 -8.46
N GLN A 73 0.76 0.30 -9.41
CA GLN A 73 -0.63 0.24 -9.89
C GLN A 73 -1.62 -0.06 -8.76
N LYS A 74 -1.27 -0.99 -7.86
CA LYS A 74 -2.11 -1.31 -6.68
C LYS A 74 -2.28 -0.11 -5.74
N ASN A 75 -1.20 0.62 -5.46
CA ASN A 75 -1.25 1.81 -4.61
C ASN A 75 -2.13 2.91 -5.22
N GLU A 76 -1.93 3.21 -6.50
CA GLU A 76 -2.72 4.23 -7.20
C GLU A 76 -4.20 3.85 -7.28
N TYR A 77 -4.51 2.56 -7.45
CA TYR A 77 -5.89 2.07 -7.42
C TYR A 77 -6.55 2.21 -6.05
N ARG A 78 -5.82 1.97 -4.95
CA ARG A 78 -6.34 2.22 -3.59
C ARG A 78 -6.65 3.69 -3.35
N VAL A 79 -5.77 4.59 -3.80
CA VAL A 79 -6.00 6.03 -3.71
C VAL A 79 -7.24 6.40 -4.55
N TYR A 80 -7.33 5.90 -5.77
CA TYR A 80 -8.50 6.06 -6.63
C TYR A 80 -9.79 5.60 -5.95
N GLN A 81 -9.80 4.42 -5.34
CA GLN A 81 -10.97 3.90 -4.63
C GLN A 81 -11.36 4.75 -3.41
N ARG A 82 -10.39 5.08 -2.54
CA ARG A 82 -10.63 5.85 -1.30
C ARG A 82 -11.18 7.23 -1.60
N THR A 83 -10.72 7.84 -2.69
CA THR A 83 -11.06 9.20 -3.07
C THR A 83 -12.17 9.27 -4.11
N LYS A 84 -12.80 8.14 -4.44
CA LYS A 84 -13.87 8.03 -5.45
C LYS A 84 -13.43 8.60 -6.82
N GLY A 85 -12.17 8.38 -7.18
CA GLY A 85 -11.57 8.82 -8.43
C GLY A 85 -11.12 10.28 -8.46
N ILE A 86 -11.16 11.00 -7.32
CA ILE A 86 -10.69 12.39 -7.22
C ILE A 86 -9.15 12.45 -7.21
N GLN A 87 -8.49 11.47 -6.58
CA GLN A 87 -7.03 11.37 -6.52
C GLN A 87 -6.53 10.03 -7.08
N GLY A 88 -5.23 9.97 -7.34
CA GLY A 88 -4.56 8.82 -7.94
C GLY A 88 -4.24 9.07 -9.41
N LYS A 89 -3.10 8.54 -9.85
CA LYS A 89 -2.58 8.68 -11.22
C LYS A 89 -3.06 7.57 -12.15
N ILE A 90 -3.76 6.57 -11.61
CA ILE A 90 -4.34 5.50 -12.42
C ILE A 90 -5.67 5.97 -13.03
N THR A 91 -5.82 5.76 -14.34
CA THR A 91 -7.01 6.18 -15.08
C THR A 91 -8.03 5.03 -15.16
N PRO A 92 -9.33 5.30 -15.37
CA PRO A 92 -10.33 4.26 -15.62
C PRO A 92 -9.97 3.32 -16.76
N ALA A 93 -9.35 3.84 -17.83
CA ALA A 93 -8.87 3.04 -18.96
C ALA A 93 -7.77 2.05 -18.55
N ARG A 94 -6.81 2.48 -17.72
CA ARG A 94 -5.75 1.60 -17.18
C ARG A 94 -6.32 0.54 -16.26
N ILE A 95 -7.30 0.88 -15.43
CA ILE A 95 -8.03 -0.08 -14.57
C ILE A 95 -8.74 -1.12 -15.44
N ALA A 96 -9.48 -0.70 -16.46
CA ALA A 96 -10.19 -1.61 -17.37
C ALA A 96 -9.22 -2.57 -18.09
N LYS A 97 -8.06 -2.05 -18.54
CA LYS A 97 -7.03 -2.88 -19.19
C LYS A 97 -6.41 -3.89 -18.23
N LEU A 98 -6.15 -3.53 -16.97
CA LEU A 98 -5.70 -4.48 -15.94
C LEU A 98 -6.78 -5.52 -15.60
N ASN A 99 -8.05 -5.11 -15.55
CA ASN A 99 -9.17 -6.03 -15.33
C ASN A 99 -9.32 -7.06 -16.46
N SER A 100 -9.04 -6.70 -17.71
CA SER A 100 -9.16 -7.63 -18.85
C SER A 100 -8.22 -8.84 -18.72
N ILE A 101 -7.10 -8.67 -18.02
CA ILE A 101 -6.16 -9.77 -17.71
C ILE A 101 -6.42 -10.40 -16.35
N LYS A 102 -7.59 -10.21 -15.74
CA LYS A 102 -7.94 -10.70 -14.39
C LYS A 102 -6.86 -10.31 -13.36
N PHE A 103 -6.37 -9.07 -13.45
CA PHE A 103 -5.32 -8.59 -12.55
C PHE A 103 -5.76 -8.68 -11.09
N GLU A 104 -4.90 -9.32 -10.29
CA GLU A 104 -5.15 -9.50 -8.87
C GLU A 104 -4.82 -8.21 -8.11
N TRP A 105 -5.82 -7.34 -7.98
CA TRP A 105 -5.79 -6.17 -7.11
C TRP A 105 -5.61 -6.51 -5.63
N ALA A 106 -5.89 -7.78 -5.27
CA ALA A 106 -5.75 -8.36 -3.94
C ALA A 106 -4.41 -7.99 -3.26
N PRO A 107 -4.44 -7.87 -1.92
CA PRO A 107 -3.79 -6.76 -1.27
C PRO A 107 -2.28 -6.93 -1.25
N GLY A 108 -1.57 -5.91 -1.72
CA GLY A 108 -0.17 -5.72 -1.34
C GLY A 108 -0.05 -5.66 0.18
N LYS A 109 1.18 -5.84 0.70
CA LYS A 109 1.50 -5.92 2.13
C LYS A 109 0.70 -4.96 3.04
N GLN A 110 0.44 -3.73 2.58
CA GLN A 110 -0.34 -2.76 3.36
C GLN A 110 -1.78 -3.20 3.66
N ASP A 111 -2.60 -3.62 2.68
CA ASP A 111 -3.99 -3.99 3.04
C ASP A 111 -4.06 -5.32 3.81
N GLN A 112 -3.06 -6.19 3.69
CA GLN A 112 -2.95 -7.35 4.58
C GLN A 112 -2.69 -6.91 6.04
N LEU A 113 -1.88 -5.85 6.22
CA LEU A 113 -1.64 -5.26 7.53
C LEU A 113 -2.88 -4.50 8.03
N ASP A 114 -3.60 -3.80 7.15
CA ASP A 114 -4.83 -3.07 7.52
C ASP A 114 -5.95 -4.05 7.88
N GLU A 115 -6.13 -5.14 7.14
CA GLU A 115 -7.08 -6.21 7.46
C GLU A 115 -6.73 -6.85 8.81
N ALA A 116 -5.46 -7.24 9.00
CA ALA A 116 -5.00 -7.79 10.27
C ALA A 116 -5.14 -6.81 11.44
N TRP A 117 -5.05 -5.49 11.18
CA TRP A 117 -5.31 -4.46 12.17
C TRP A 117 -6.81 -4.38 12.49
N ASN A 118 -7.67 -4.36 11.47
CA ASN A 118 -9.13 -4.30 11.61
C ASN A 118 -9.68 -5.50 12.38
N GLU A 119 -9.20 -6.70 12.08
CA GLU A 119 -9.53 -7.92 12.83
C GLU A 119 -9.24 -7.74 14.33
N MET A 120 -8.02 -7.29 14.68
CA MET A 120 -7.64 -7.12 16.09
C MET A 120 -8.39 -5.98 16.79
N PHE A 121 -8.74 -4.92 16.06
CA PHE A 121 -9.60 -3.88 16.59
C PHE A 121 -11.02 -4.40 16.88
N HIS A 122 -11.59 -5.18 15.97
CA HIS A 122 -12.91 -5.80 16.14
C HIS A 122 -12.93 -6.74 17.35
N GLU A 123 -11.89 -7.57 17.51
CA GLU A 123 -11.71 -8.44 18.69
C GLU A 123 -11.62 -7.62 19.98
N LEU A 124 -10.92 -6.49 19.98
CA LEU A 124 -10.87 -5.60 21.16
C LEU A 124 -12.23 -4.99 21.48
N ALA A 125 -12.99 -4.58 20.45
CA ALA A 125 -14.34 -4.03 20.63
C ALA A 125 -15.29 -5.08 21.23
N THR A 126 -15.24 -6.31 20.72
CA THR A 126 -16.01 -7.45 21.27
C THR A 126 -15.59 -7.77 22.71
N PHE A 127 -14.29 -7.75 23.01
CA PHE A 127 -13.77 -7.92 24.36
C PHE A 127 -14.27 -6.81 25.29
N GLN A 128 -14.26 -5.55 24.85
CA GLN A 128 -14.79 -4.42 25.61
C GLN A 128 -16.28 -4.59 25.90
N GLN A 129 -17.09 -5.01 24.92
CA GLN A 129 -18.52 -5.27 25.12
C GLN A 129 -18.76 -6.38 26.14
N THR A 130 -17.94 -7.45 26.10
CA THR A 130 -18.11 -8.63 26.97
C THR A 130 -17.63 -8.38 28.40
N TYR A 131 -16.50 -7.70 28.57
CA TYR A 131 -15.82 -7.56 29.86
C TYR A 131 -15.82 -6.13 30.41
N ASN A 132 -16.46 -5.19 29.72
CA ASN A 132 -16.47 -3.75 30.02
C ASN A 132 -15.06 -3.17 30.26
N SER A 133 -14.09 -3.66 29.50
CA SER A 133 -12.67 -3.34 29.71
C SER A 133 -11.87 -3.55 28.44
N THR A 134 -10.84 -2.74 28.21
CA THR A 134 -9.83 -2.96 27.15
C THR A 134 -8.51 -3.51 27.72
N LYS A 135 -8.49 -3.88 29.01
CA LYS A 135 -7.33 -4.47 29.70
C LYS A 135 -7.36 -5.99 29.52
N VAL A 136 -6.88 -6.44 28.37
CA VAL A 136 -6.78 -7.86 28.05
C VAL A 136 -5.74 -8.52 28.99
N PRO A 137 -6.07 -9.62 29.69
CA PRO A 137 -5.14 -10.30 30.61
C PRO A 137 -3.82 -10.72 29.95
N ARG A 138 -2.73 -10.63 30.71
CA ARG A 138 -1.41 -11.11 30.28
C ARG A 138 -1.27 -12.58 30.67
N PHE A 139 -1.22 -13.49 29.71
CA PHE A 139 -0.98 -14.90 29.98
C PHE A 139 0.53 -15.18 30.03
N ALA A 140 0.99 -15.82 31.10
CA ALA A 140 2.39 -16.24 31.29
C ALA A 140 2.86 -17.22 30.18
N SER A 141 4.17 -17.37 30.03
CA SER A 141 4.78 -18.17 28.98
C SER A 141 4.52 -19.68 29.15
N LYS A 142 4.78 -20.48 28.10
CA LYS A 142 4.61 -21.94 28.07
C LYS A 142 5.32 -22.71 29.21
N LYS A 143 6.27 -22.10 29.92
CA LYS A 143 7.07 -22.76 30.97
C LYS A 143 6.42 -22.76 32.36
N ASP A 144 5.47 -21.88 32.65
CA ASP A 144 5.00 -21.67 34.03
C ASP A 144 3.57 -22.18 34.28
N ASN A 145 2.95 -22.86 33.33
CA ASN A 145 1.52 -23.19 33.41
C ASN A 145 1.19 -24.59 32.86
N TYR A 146 1.80 -25.62 33.43
CA TYR A 146 1.25 -26.98 33.38
C TYR A 146 0.11 -27.10 34.41
N ASN A 147 -0.89 -26.20 34.35
CA ASN A 147 -2.14 -26.37 35.07
C ASN A 147 -3.23 -26.71 34.05
N LYS A 148 -3.62 -27.98 34.03
CA LYS A 148 -4.56 -28.62 33.09
C LYS A 148 -5.98 -28.00 33.08
N ASN A 149 -6.25 -27.00 33.93
CA ASN A 149 -7.59 -26.39 34.06
C ASN A 149 -7.69 -24.94 33.55
N ASN A 150 -6.62 -24.36 32.98
CA ASN A 150 -6.72 -23.00 32.42
C ASN A 150 -7.23 -23.06 30.97
N ASN A 151 -8.45 -22.56 30.79
CA ASN A 151 -9.11 -22.34 29.51
C ASN A 151 -8.28 -21.35 28.67
N TYR A 152 -7.30 -21.89 27.96
CA TYR A 152 -6.31 -21.14 27.19
C TYR A 152 -6.94 -20.77 25.86
N ASP A 153 -7.52 -19.58 25.77
CA ASP A 153 -7.97 -19.06 24.48
C ASP A 153 -6.77 -18.41 23.74
N PRO A 154 -6.31 -19.00 22.63
CA PRO A 154 -5.23 -18.43 21.82
C PRO A 154 -5.55 -17.03 21.29
N LEU A 155 -6.84 -16.67 21.14
CA LEU A 155 -7.28 -15.34 20.71
C LEU A 155 -6.88 -14.28 21.74
N PHE A 156 -7.05 -14.53 23.05
CA PHE A 156 -6.70 -13.54 24.07
C PHE A 156 -5.19 -13.24 24.13
N ARG A 157 -4.33 -14.22 23.83
CA ARG A 157 -2.87 -13.98 23.74
C ARG A 157 -2.53 -13.07 22.56
N LYS A 158 -3.08 -13.35 21.38
CA LYS A 158 -2.86 -12.55 20.16
C LYS A 158 -3.32 -11.11 20.39
N LEU A 159 -4.54 -10.95 20.93
CA LEU A 159 -5.13 -9.66 21.24
C LEU A 159 -4.33 -8.87 22.29
N ASN A 160 -3.88 -9.51 23.38
CA ASN A 160 -3.06 -8.85 24.41
C ASN A 160 -1.76 -8.26 23.84
N ASN A 161 -1.06 -9.04 23.02
CA ASN A 161 0.18 -8.61 22.38
C ASN A 161 -0.07 -7.41 21.45
N TRP A 162 -1.13 -7.47 20.64
CA TRP A 162 -1.51 -6.38 19.74
C TRP A 162 -1.84 -5.10 20.52
N VAL A 163 -2.68 -5.18 21.56
CA VAL A 163 -3.03 -4.03 22.41
C VAL A 163 -1.79 -3.39 23.05
N ARG A 164 -0.82 -4.20 23.49
CA ARG A 164 0.46 -3.73 24.03
C ARG A 164 1.23 -2.89 23.02
N VAL A 165 1.29 -3.34 21.76
CA VAL A 165 1.96 -2.61 20.68
C VAL A 165 1.27 -1.27 20.45
N GLN A 166 -0.08 -1.27 20.35
CA GLN A 166 -0.84 -0.02 20.15
C GLN A 166 -0.60 0.99 21.28
N ARG A 167 -0.62 0.55 22.54
CA ARG A 167 -0.33 1.41 23.70
C ARG A 167 1.09 1.96 23.67
N SER A 168 2.08 1.14 23.27
CA SER A 168 3.46 1.60 23.13
C SER A 168 3.60 2.65 22.02
N HIS A 169 2.93 2.45 20.89
CA HIS A 169 2.93 3.41 19.78
C HIS A 169 2.29 4.74 20.21
N TYR A 170 1.14 4.69 20.88
CA TYR A 170 0.49 5.87 21.43
C TYR A 170 1.41 6.63 22.39
N ASN A 171 2.01 5.94 23.37
CA ASN A 171 2.93 6.58 24.32
C ASN A 171 4.13 7.24 23.62
N LYS A 172 4.69 6.61 22.59
CA LYS A 172 5.79 7.21 21.80
C LYS A 172 5.34 8.48 21.06
N LEU A 173 4.12 8.49 20.52
CA LEU A 173 3.55 9.66 19.86
C LEU A 173 3.30 10.81 20.85
N THR A 174 2.75 10.51 22.02
CA THR A 174 2.48 11.54 23.05
C THR A 174 3.76 12.12 23.62
N THR A 175 4.74 11.28 23.99
CA THR A 175 6.03 11.75 24.51
C THR A 175 6.81 12.56 23.47
N ARG A 176 6.74 12.20 22.18
CA ARG A 176 7.35 12.97 21.07
C ARG A 176 6.68 14.34 20.88
N ASN A 177 5.37 14.40 21.03
CA ASN A 177 4.64 15.66 20.91
C ASN A 177 4.90 16.59 22.12
N GLU A 178 5.02 16.03 23.33
CA GLU A 178 5.40 16.78 24.54
C GLU A 178 6.82 17.36 24.45
N THR A 179 7.78 16.60 23.92
CA THR A 179 9.16 17.09 23.71
C THR A 179 9.27 18.13 22.62
N ASN A 180 8.50 18.02 21.54
CA ASN A 180 8.47 19.04 20.46
C ASN A 180 7.80 20.34 20.92
N ASN A 181 6.75 20.27 21.75
CA ASN A 181 6.06 21.46 22.25
C ASN A 181 6.88 22.22 23.32
N ASN A 182 7.73 21.53 24.09
CA ASN A 182 8.64 22.15 25.07
C ASN A 182 9.91 22.79 24.46
N GLN A 183 10.12 22.70 23.15
CA GLN A 183 11.24 23.34 22.43
C GLN A 183 10.83 24.65 21.71
N LEU A 184 9.57 25.07 21.85
CA LEU A 184 8.98 26.24 21.16
C LEU A 184 8.50 27.36 22.09
N THR A 185 8.87 27.32 23.37
CA THR A 185 8.65 28.43 24.30
C THR A 185 9.97 29.17 24.53
N PRO A 186 10.07 30.47 24.20
CA PRO A 186 11.28 31.27 24.40
C PRO A 186 11.63 31.45 25.88
#